data_AF-A0A0A5G7P4-F1
#
_entry.id   AF-A0A0A5G7P4-F1
#
_cell.length_a   1.000
_cell.length_b   1.000
_cell.length_c   1.000
_cell.angle_alpha   90.00
_cell.angle_beta   90.00
_cell.angle_gamma   90.00
#
_symmetry.space_group_name_H-M   'P 1'
#
loop_
_entity.id
_entity.type
_entity.pdbx_description
1 polymer ?
#
loop_
_entity_poly.entity_id
_entity_poly.type
_entity_poly.pdbx_seq_one_letter_code
_entity_poly.pdbx_strand_id
1 'polypeptide(L)'
;MLCGCFIYLKSNPPLSSKGVSFYADYETKRVVEIENNGFANLKLKDVLVNGFKAEKVELGVSRSNHMIAGGGLDEDRYITFHKLSELEIQPVLPLDEQRKLYQKGDKKIIKHYGLRVFGNEVPKTLNIKYTYLGIPYSLEVDVTES
;
A
#
# COMPACT_ATOMS: atom_id res chain seq x y z
N MET A 1 -14.12 -12.76 -25.92
CA MET A 1 -13.72 -11.48 -25.29
C MET A 1 -13.46 -11.62 -23.78
N LEU A 2 -14.35 -12.25 -23.01
CA LEU A 2 -14.18 -12.47 -21.55
C LEU A 2 -12.89 -13.22 -21.15
N CYS A 3 -12.51 -14.27 -21.90
CA CYS A 3 -11.26 -15.00 -21.59
C CYS A 3 -10.00 -14.14 -21.77
N GLY A 4 -9.99 -13.24 -22.76
CA GLY A 4 -8.86 -12.34 -23.00
C GLY A 4 -8.67 -11.33 -21.87
N CYS A 5 -9.78 -10.72 -21.40
CA CYS A 5 -9.75 -9.82 -20.24
C CYS A 5 -9.27 -10.55 -18.97
N PHE A 6 -9.72 -11.79 -18.75
CA PHE A 6 -9.30 -12.56 -17.58
C PHE A 6 -7.79 -12.90 -17.60
N ILE A 7 -7.26 -13.31 -18.76
CA ILE A 7 -5.81 -13.58 -18.91
C ILE A 7 -5.01 -12.29 -18.68
N TYR A 8 -5.43 -11.18 -19.30
CA TYR A 8 -4.77 -9.88 -19.13
C TYR A 8 -4.69 -9.46 -17.65
N LEU A 9 -5.80 -9.58 -16.93
CA LEU A 9 -5.86 -9.25 -15.50
C LEU A 9 -4.95 -10.13 -14.65
N LYS A 10 -4.83 -11.43 -14.97
CA LYS A 10 -3.91 -12.31 -14.23
C LYS A 10 -2.44 -11.99 -14.51
N SER A 11 -2.11 -11.63 -15.74
CA SER A 11 -0.73 -11.32 -16.15
C SER A 11 -0.26 -9.92 -15.72
N ASN A 12 -1.20 -9.00 -15.42
CA ASN A 12 -0.90 -7.63 -15.04
C ASN A 12 -1.56 -7.31 -13.68
N PRO A 13 -1.04 -7.86 -12.57
CA PRO A 13 -1.54 -7.54 -11.24
C PRO A 13 -1.43 -6.03 -10.98
N PRO A 14 -2.48 -5.37 -10.47
CA PRO A 14 -2.54 -3.91 -10.43
C PRO A 14 -1.76 -3.29 -9.27
N LEU A 15 -1.50 -4.03 -8.19
CA LEU A 15 -0.82 -3.50 -7.00
C LEU A 15 0.71 -3.54 -7.19
N SER A 16 1.38 -2.43 -6.91
CA SER A 16 2.85 -2.32 -6.87
C SER A 16 3.35 -1.67 -5.58
N SER A 17 4.61 -1.91 -5.21
CA SER A 17 5.33 -1.21 -4.14
C SER A 17 6.24 -0.13 -4.72
N LYS A 18 6.38 1.01 -4.03
CA LYS A 18 7.25 2.13 -4.46
C LYS A 18 8.35 2.52 -3.48
N GLY A 19 8.38 1.95 -2.29
CA GLY A 19 9.38 2.29 -1.29
C GLY A 19 9.15 1.54 0.00
N VAL A 20 10.24 1.31 0.73
CA VAL A 20 10.26 0.66 2.03
C VAL A 20 11.00 1.57 3.00
N SER A 21 10.44 1.72 4.19
CA SER A 21 11.06 2.44 5.30
C SER A 21 11.20 1.57 6.53
N PHE A 22 12.29 1.85 7.25
CA PHE A 22 12.78 1.12 8.39
C PHE A 22 12.72 2.01 9.63
N TYR A 23 12.59 1.39 10.81
CA TYR A 23 12.58 2.10 12.08
C TYR A 23 13.70 1.54 12.95
N ALA A 24 14.70 2.38 13.25
CA ALA A 24 15.85 1.98 14.05
C ALA A 24 15.44 1.45 15.44
N ASP A 25 14.43 2.05 16.05
CA ASP A 25 13.93 1.65 17.37
C ASP A 25 13.00 0.43 17.32
N TYR A 26 12.64 -0.06 16.11
CA TYR A 26 11.73 -1.19 15.96
C TYR A 26 12.04 -2.04 14.72
N GLU A 27 13.03 -2.92 14.87
CA GLU A 27 13.55 -3.77 13.79
C GLU A 27 12.49 -4.69 13.15
N THR A 28 11.41 -5.02 13.85
CA THR A 28 10.32 -5.85 13.30
C THR A 28 9.22 -5.06 12.58
N LYS A 29 9.36 -3.72 12.52
CA LYS A 29 8.43 -2.82 11.84
C LYS A 29 8.92 -2.48 10.44
N ARG A 30 8.01 -2.51 9.47
CA ARG A 30 8.24 -2.00 8.12
C ARG A 30 7.11 -1.10 7.70
N VAL A 31 7.43 -0.08 6.91
CA VAL A 31 6.42 0.69 6.18
C VAL A 31 6.67 0.57 4.70
N VAL A 32 5.63 0.22 3.93
CA VAL A 32 5.72 0.05 2.48
C VAL A 32 4.72 0.96 1.79
N GLU A 33 5.18 1.79 0.86
CA GLU A 33 4.31 2.56 -0.03
C GLU A 33 3.71 1.62 -1.08
N ILE A 34 2.40 1.68 -1.28
CA ILE A 34 1.69 0.86 -2.27
C ILE A 34 0.87 1.73 -3.21
N GLU A 35 0.74 1.26 -4.45
CA GLU A 35 -0.04 1.92 -5.48
C GLU A 35 -0.90 0.94 -6.26
N ASN A 36 -2.10 1.39 -6.62
CA ASN A 36 -3.00 0.65 -7.50
C ASN A 36 -2.89 1.23 -8.92
N ASN A 37 -2.18 0.53 -9.80
CA ASN A 37 -2.05 0.88 -11.22
C ASN A 37 -3.21 0.34 -12.08
N GLY A 38 -4.23 -0.25 -11.44
CA GLY A 38 -5.45 -0.67 -12.11
C GLY A 38 -6.40 0.50 -12.41
N PHE A 39 -7.57 0.17 -12.95
CA PHE A 39 -8.64 1.14 -13.28
C PHE A 39 -9.83 1.08 -12.32
N ALA A 40 -9.81 0.16 -11.35
CA ALA A 40 -10.84 -0.01 -10.33
C ALA A 40 -10.22 -0.06 -8.95
N ASN A 41 -11.02 0.07 -7.90
CA ASN A 41 -10.52 -0.07 -6.54
C ASN A 41 -10.08 -1.51 -6.26
N LEU A 42 -9.07 -1.67 -5.40
CA LEU A 42 -8.68 -2.97 -4.84
C LEU A 42 -8.92 -3.04 -3.34
N LYS A 43 -9.15 -4.27 -2.85
CA LYS A 43 -9.44 -4.57 -1.45
C LYS A 43 -8.28 -5.33 -0.84
N LEU A 44 -7.60 -4.74 0.14
CA LEU A 44 -6.61 -5.46 0.94
C LEU A 44 -7.30 -6.53 1.78
N LYS A 45 -6.62 -7.67 1.96
CA LYS A 45 -7.14 -8.82 2.69
C LYS A 45 -6.27 -9.18 3.87
N ASP A 46 -4.98 -9.33 3.65
CA ASP A 46 -4.04 -9.77 4.68
C ASP A 46 -2.61 -9.39 4.28
N VAL A 47 -1.71 -9.38 5.26
CA VAL A 47 -0.28 -9.26 5.03
C VAL A 47 0.45 -10.32 5.83
N LEU A 48 1.28 -11.09 5.15
CA LEU A 48 2.16 -12.05 5.77
C LEU A 48 3.57 -11.46 5.88
N VAL A 49 4.22 -11.65 7.02
CA VAL A 49 5.63 -11.36 7.28
C VAL A 49 6.39 -12.68 7.23
N ASN A 50 7.34 -12.81 6.30
CA ASN A 50 8.13 -14.03 6.10
C ASN A 50 7.27 -15.31 5.97
N GLY A 51 6.07 -15.19 5.38
CA GLY A 51 5.11 -16.29 5.22
C GLY A 51 4.17 -16.52 6.41
N PHE A 52 4.38 -15.86 7.54
CA PHE A 52 3.52 -15.96 8.73
C PHE A 52 2.61 -14.75 8.88
N LYS A 53 1.52 -14.90 9.63
CA LYS A 53 0.60 -13.78 9.89
C LYS A 53 1.33 -12.65 10.62
N ALA A 54 1.19 -11.42 10.13
CA ALA A 54 1.66 -10.24 10.83
C ALA A 54 1.00 -10.11 12.21
N GLU A 55 1.73 -9.57 13.19
CA GLU A 55 1.18 -9.24 14.51
C GLU A 55 0.11 -8.16 14.36
N LYS A 56 0.43 -7.12 13.59
CA LYS A 56 -0.46 -6.01 13.30
C LYS A 56 -0.18 -5.43 11.92
N VAL A 57 -1.24 -4.99 11.25
CA VAL A 57 -1.16 -4.30 9.97
C VAL A 57 -2.09 -3.12 10.00
N GLU A 58 -1.59 -1.96 9.59
CA GLU A 58 -2.37 -0.74 9.45
C GLU A 58 -2.23 -0.20 8.03
N LEU A 59 -3.37 0.17 7.44
CA LEU A 59 -3.43 0.91 6.19
C LEU A 59 -3.24 2.39 6.49
N GLY A 60 -2.06 2.91 6.16
CA GLY A 60 -1.76 4.33 6.18
C GLY A 60 -2.31 5.01 4.93
N VAL A 61 -3.01 6.13 5.11
CA VAL A 61 -3.47 6.99 4.02
C VAL A 61 -3.00 8.42 4.28
N SER A 62 -2.40 9.04 3.27
CA SER A 62 -1.98 10.44 3.35
C SER A 62 -2.90 11.31 2.52
N ARG A 63 -3.40 12.40 3.12
CA ARG A 63 -4.10 13.48 2.43
C ARG A 63 -3.20 14.71 2.24
N SER A 64 -1.90 14.57 2.53
CA SER A 64 -0.87 15.57 2.24
C SER A 64 0.03 15.09 1.09
N ASN A 65 1.10 15.83 0.79
CA ASN A 65 2.10 15.40 -0.18
C ASN A 65 3.17 14.52 0.49
N HIS A 66 2.94 14.11 1.73
CA HIS A 66 3.81 13.24 2.51
C HIS A 66 3.53 11.79 2.11
N MET A 67 4.54 11.11 1.57
CA MET A 67 4.50 9.69 1.26
C MET A 67 4.47 8.85 2.54
N ILE A 68 3.79 7.71 2.52
CA ILE A 68 3.70 6.80 3.68
C ILE A 68 5.03 6.09 3.94
N ALA A 69 5.86 5.84 2.92
CA ALA A 69 7.25 5.43 3.14
C ALA A 69 8.15 6.57 3.67
N GLY A 70 7.62 7.71 4.10
CA GLY A 70 8.38 8.80 4.73
C GLY A 70 8.64 8.60 6.23
N GLY A 71 9.45 9.49 6.81
CA GLY A 71 9.62 9.62 8.26
C GLY A 71 8.60 10.61 8.85
N GLY A 72 8.32 10.51 10.15
CA GLY A 72 7.41 11.45 10.81
C GLY A 72 5.92 11.18 10.56
N LEU A 73 5.55 9.91 10.34
CA LEU A 73 4.19 9.53 9.96
C LEU A 73 3.17 9.76 11.09
N ASP A 74 3.59 9.61 12.34
CA ASP A 74 2.74 9.75 13.51
C ASP A 74 2.53 11.25 13.87
N GLU A 75 3.41 12.12 13.37
CA GLU A 75 3.40 13.57 13.56
C GLU A 75 2.61 14.32 12.48
N ASP A 76 2.44 13.74 11.28
CA ASP A 76 1.63 14.33 10.23
C ASP A 76 0.13 14.08 10.46
N ARG A 77 -0.57 15.12 10.91
CA ARG A 77 -2.04 15.10 11.14
C ARG A 77 -2.89 14.73 9.91
N TYR A 78 -2.34 14.73 8.71
CA TYR A 78 -3.03 14.34 7.48
C TYR A 78 -2.76 12.89 7.07
N ILE A 79 -1.95 12.17 7.84
CA ILE A 79 -1.78 10.75 7.75
C ILE A 79 -2.66 10.09 8.80
N THR A 80 -3.48 9.12 8.36
CA THR A 80 -4.34 8.35 9.24
C THR A 80 -4.13 6.86 9.01
N PHE A 81 -4.18 6.08 10.09
CA PHE A 81 -3.99 4.64 10.07
C PHE A 81 -5.33 3.92 10.32
N HIS A 82 -5.63 2.95 9.47
CA HIS A 82 -6.91 2.26 9.42
C HIS A 82 -6.73 0.74 9.41
N LYS A 83 -7.79 -0.01 9.71
CA LYS A 83 -7.81 -1.45 9.42
C LYS A 83 -7.83 -1.67 7.90
N LEU A 84 -7.25 -2.78 7.45
CA LEU A 84 -7.22 -3.14 6.01
C LEU A 84 -8.60 -3.19 5.34
N SER A 85 -9.65 -3.51 6.11
CA SER A 85 -11.02 -3.64 5.61
C SER A 85 -11.81 -2.33 5.57
N GLU A 86 -11.30 -1.25 6.16
CA GLU A 86 -12.04 0.01 6.29
C GLU A 86 -12.03 0.84 5.01
N LEU A 87 -10.96 0.75 4.21
CA LEU A 87 -10.79 1.52 2.99
C LEU A 87 -10.34 0.64 1.83
N GLU A 88 -10.78 0.98 0.64
CA GLU A 88 -10.28 0.42 -0.61
C GLU A 88 -9.14 1.29 -1.14
N ILE A 89 -8.19 0.68 -1.87
CA ILE A 89 -7.09 1.43 -2.49
C ILE A 89 -7.55 1.90 -3.86
N GLN A 90 -7.67 3.21 -4.00
CA GLN A 90 -8.09 3.85 -5.25
C GLN A 90 -6.99 3.79 -6.31
N PRO A 91 -7.34 3.71 -7.60
CA PRO A 91 -6.40 3.87 -8.70
C PRO A 91 -5.54 5.12 -8.57
N VAL A 92 -4.29 4.99 -8.95
CA VAL A 92 -3.41 6.15 -9.15
C VAL A 92 -4.00 7.02 -10.25
N LEU A 93 -4.12 8.31 -9.97
CA LEU A 93 -4.63 9.28 -10.94
C LEU A 93 -3.62 9.52 -12.07
N PRO A 94 -4.07 9.97 -13.25
CA PRO A 94 -3.17 10.44 -14.30
C PRO A 94 -2.18 11.50 -13.79
N LEU A 95 -0.97 11.53 -14.36
CA LEU A 95 0.11 12.41 -13.88
C LEU A 95 -0.26 13.91 -13.86
N ASP A 96 -1.04 14.38 -14.82
CA ASP A 96 -1.48 15.77 -14.88
C ASP A 96 -2.50 16.09 -13.77
N GLU A 97 -3.39 15.15 -13.46
CA GLU A 97 -4.33 15.25 -12.34
C GLU A 97 -3.61 15.22 -11.00
N GLN A 98 -2.64 14.31 -10.84
CA GLN A 98 -1.77 14.27 -9.66
C GLN A 98 -1.07 15.62 -9.43
N ARG A 99 -0.46 16.18 -10.48
CA ARG A 99 0.21 17.50 -10.40
C ARG A 99 -0.76 18.60 -9.94
N LYS A 100 -1.98 18.64 -10.51
CA LYS A 100 -3.02 19.60 -10.11
C LYS A 100 -3.41 19.42 -8.64
N LEU A 101 -3.52 18.18 -8.15
CA LEU A 101 -3.86 17.89 -6.75
C LEU A 101 -2.75 18.23 -5.77
N TYR A 102 -1.50 17.97 -6.15
CA TYR A 102 -0.34 18.34 -5.34
C TYR A 102 -0.22 19.87 -5.22
N GLN A 103 -0.48 20.62 -6.30
CA GLN A 103 -0.47 22.09 -6.32
C GLN A 103 -1.62 22.70 -5.51
N LYS A 104 -2.84 22.15 -5.62
CA LYS A 104 -4.01 22.65 -4.88
C LYS A 104 -3.91 22.42 -3.38
N GLY A 105 -3.08 21.47 -2.94
CA GLY A 105 -2.93 21.14 -1.52
C GLY A 105 -4.20 20.57 -0.87
N ASP A 106 -5.15 20.07 -1.67
CA ASP A 106 -6.44 19.55 -1.17
C ASP A 106 -6.19 18.41 -0.17
N LYS A 107 -6.72 18.61 1.05
CA LYS A 107 -6.57 17.68 2.19
C LYS A 107 -7.75 16.74 2.34
N LYS A 108 -8.73 16.76 1.43
CA LYS A 108 -9.86 15.82 1.41
C LYS A 108 -9.55 14.56 0.61
N ILE A 109 -8.66 14.66 -0.37
CA ILE A 109 -8.31 13.58 -1.30
C ILE A 109 -7.11 12.81 -0.76
N ILE A 110 -7.19 11.48 -0.81
CA ILE A 110 -6.07 10.60 -0.48
C ILE A 110 -5.09 10.62 -1.66
N LYS A 111 -3.82 10.88 -1.36
CA LYS A 111 -2.73 11.01 -2.33
C LYS A 111 -1.77 9.81 -2.27
N HIS A 112 -1.56 9.28 -1.08
CA HIS A 112 -0.63 8.18 -0.84
C HIS A 112 -1.29 7.09 0.00
N TYR A 113 -0.93 5.85 -0.30
CA TYR A 113 -1.30 4.67 0.46
C TYR A 113 -0.04 3.92 0.86
N GLY A 114 -0.07 3.34 2.05
CA GLY A 114 1.00 2.47 2.49
C GLY A 114 0.56 1.54 3.60
N LEU A 115 1.40 0.56 3.89
CA LEU A 115 1.16 -0.44 4.92
C LEU A 115 2.20 -0.28 6.00
N ARG A 116 1.75 -0.05 7.23
CA ARG A 116 2.59 -0.15 8.42
C ARG A 116 2.40 -1.54 9.01
N VAL A 117 3.44 -2.35 8.92
CA VAL A 117 3.42 -3.77 9.24
C VAL A 117 4.31 -4.04 10.43
N PHE A 118 3.76 -4.76 11.40
CA PHE A 118 4.45 -5.20 12.61
C PHE A 118 4.57 -6.72 12.55
N GLY A 119 5.80 -7.21 12.48
CA GLY A 119 6.13 -8.63 12.46
C GLY A 119 6.45 -9.18 13.85
N ASN A 120 6.26 -10.49 14.00
CA ASN A 120 6.76 -11.25 15.15
C ASN A 120 8.29 -11.48 15.10
N GLU A 121 8.89 -11.24 13.93
CA GLU A 121 10.32 -11.33 13.64
C GLU A 121 10.71 -10.25 12.63
N VAL A 122 12.01 -10.05 12.43
CA VAL A 122 12.53 -9.06 11.46
C VAL A 122 12.03 -9.40 10.04
N PRO A 123 11.23 -8.53 9.42
CA PRO A 123 10.72 -8.79 8.08
C PRO A 123 11.84 -8.79 7.04
N LYS A 124 11.88 -9.84 6.23
CA LYS A 124 12.65 -9.95 5.00
C LYS A 124 11.73 -9.87 3.78
N THR A 125 10.57 -10.51 3.88
CA THR A 125 9.55 -10.45 2.83
C THR A 125 8.18 -10.10 3.41
N LEU A 126 7.43 -9.30 2.67
CA LEU A 126 6.02 -9.06 2.90
C LEU A 126 5.21 -9.65 1.75
N ASN A 127 4.20 -10.46 2.07
CA ASN A 127 3.24 -10.99 1.10
C ASN A 127 1.89 -10.32 1.32
N ILE A 128 1.59 -9.33 0.48
CA ILE A 128 0.39 -8.49 0.56
C ILE A 128 -0.71 -9.15 -0.26
N LYS A 129 -1.74 -9.67 0.41
CA LYS A 129 -2.89 -10.33 -0.22
C LYS A 129 -4.00 -9.32 -0.47
N TYR A 130 -4.57 -9.34 -1.66
CA TYR A 130 -5.64 -8.42 -2.04
C TYR A 130 -6.60 -9.06 -3.05
N THR A 131 -7.73 -8.39 -3.27
CA THR A 131 -8.70 -8.73 -4.30
C THR A 131 -8.89 -7.56 -5.24
N TYR A 132 -8.88 -7.85 -6.53
CA TYR A 132 -9.17 -6.88 -7.59
C TYR A 132 -10.22 -7.47 -8.52
N LEU A 133 -11.35 -6.79 -8.68
CA LEU A 133 -12.50 -7.26 -9.47
C LEU A 133 -12.94 -8.70 -9.13
N GLY A 134 -12.86 -9.08 -7.84
CA GLY A 134 -13.19 -10.42 -7.34
C GLY A 134 -12.10 -11.47 -7.50
N ILE A 135 -10.98 -11.16 -8.16
CA ILE A 135 -9.86 -12.08 -8.36
C ILE A 135 -8.84 -11.90 -7.22
N PRO A 136 -8.40 -12.99 -6.56
CA PRO A 136 -7.37 -12.92 -5.53
C PRO A 136 -5.97 -12.79 -6.15
N TYR A 137 -5.14 -11.93 -5.55
CA TYR A 137 -3.75 -11.70 -5.91
C TYR A 137 -2.85 -11.65 -4.68
N SER A 138 -1.55 -11.81 -4.90
CA SER A 138 -0.49 -11.57 -3.91
C SER A 138 0.58 -10.69 -4.54
N LEU A 139 1.06 -9.70 -3.79
CA LEU A 139 2.27 -8.94 -4.11
C LEU A 139 3.32 -9.31 -3.07
N GLU A 140 4.43 -9.86 -3.52
CA GLU A 140 5.61 -10.09 -2.69
C GLU A 140 6.54 -8.87 -2.77
N VAL A 141 7.02 -8.41 -1.62
CA VAL A 141 7.93 -7.27 -1.50
C VAL A 141 9.11 -7.68 -0.63
N ASP A 142 10.34 -7.53 -1.15
CA ASP A 142 11.56 -7.61 -0.35
C ASP A 142 11.66 -6.34 0.51
N VAL A 143 11.82 -6.54 1.81
CA VAL A 143 11.91 -5.50 2.83
C VAL A 143 13.15 -5.69 3.71
N THR A 144 14.17 -6.34 3.18
CA THR A 144 15.49 -6.44 3.81
C THR A 144 16.14 -5.07 3.82
N GLU A 145 16.71 -4.68 4.96
CA GLU A 145 17.45 -3.42 5.09
C GLU A 145 18.75 -3.54 4.28
N SER A 146 18.95 -2.63 3.33
CA SER A 146 20.12 -2.61 2.42
C SER A 146 21.31 -1.86 3.01
#